data_AF-H3B5F3-F1
#
_entry.id   AF-H3B5F3-F1
#
_cell.length_a   1.000
_cell.length_b   1.000
_cell.length_c   1.000
_cell.angle_alpha   90.00
_cell.angle_beta   90.00
_cell.angle_gamma   90.00
#
_symmetry.space_group_name_H-M   'P 1'
#
loop_
_entity.id
_entity.type
_entity.pdbx_description
1 polymer ?
#
loop_
_entity_poly.entity_id
_entity_poly.type
_entity_poly.pdbx_seq_one_letter_code
_entity_poly.pdbx_strand_id
1 'polypeptide(L)'
;RKRETVNMPPKSTCNELTLKHKVELIKNSEGKSHCVLAELYGCGRTQVGNILKRKAEYLSAYEENEDSDRKRHCSGSSYNDVDLLIWEWFQRARSLNMPVSGTMNQEKALEFAKQLNEPDFNASNGWLGRFKGRHNIAFSAVSGEKGYVDGDV
;
A
#
# COMPACT_ATOMS: atom_id res chain seq x y z
N ARG A 1 56.60 -5.60 0.27
CA ARG A 1 55.48 -5.00 -0.52
C ARG A 1 54.17 -5.33 0.21
N LYS A 2 53.69 -4.44 1.10
CA LYS A 2 52.41 -4.63 1.78
C LYS A 2 51.31 -4.36 0.76
N ARG A 3 50.38 -5.30 0.57
CA ARG A 3 49.21 -5.11 -0.29
C ARG A 3 48.28 -4.15 0.45
N GLU A 4 48.13 -2.96 -0.10
CA GLU A 4 47.13 -1.99 0.33
C GLU A 4 45.76 -2.62 0.08
N THR A 5 45.03 -2.88 1.16
CA THR A 5 43.62 -3.29 1.08
C THR A 5 42.85 -2.06 0.62
N VAL A 6 42.57 -1.99 -0.68
CA VAL A 6 41.67 -1.00 -1.25
C VAL A 6 40.36 -1.12 -0.47
N ASN A 7 40.06 -0.07 0.29
CA ASN A 7 38.87 0.03 1.12
C ASN A 7 37.66 0.05 0.16
N MET A 8 37.11 -1.14 -0.12
CA MET A 8 35.89 -1.26 -0.90
C MET A 8 34.79 -0.53 -0.13
N PRO A 9 34.09 0.44 -0.72
CA PRO A 9 32.99 1.10 -0.05
C PRO A 9 32.00 0.03 0.43
N PRO A 10 31.40 0.20 1.63
CA PRO A 10 30.46 -0.77 2.16
C PRO A 10 29.42 -1.07 1.09
N LYS A 11 29.21 -2.36 0.80
CA LYS A 11 28.20 -2.80 -0.18
C LYS A 11 26.91 -2.08 0.17
N SER A 12 26.44 -1.21 -0.72
CA SER A 12 25.24 -0.41 -0.52
C SER A 12 24.13 -1.38 -0.10
N THR A 13 23.72 -1.31 1.16
CA THR A 13 22.56 -2.06 1.62
C THR A 13 21.44 -1.72 0.66
N CYS A 14 20.78 -2.74 0.11
CA CYS A 14 19.64 -2.53 -0.79
C CYS A 14 18.56 -1.78 0.00
N ASN A 15 18.59 -0.45 -0.04
CA ASN A 15 17.64 0.39 0.66
C ASN A 15 16.34 0.30 -0.12
N GLU A 16 15.39 -0.46 0.42
CA GLU A 16 14.05 -0.54 -0.11
C GLU A 16 13.38 0.85 0.06
N LEU A 17 13.26 1.58 -1.06
CA LEU A 17 12.72 2.93 -1.09
C LEU A 17 11.20 2.92 -0.84
N THR A 18 10.72 3.94 -0.12
CA THR A 18 9.29 4.18 0.09
C THR A 18 8.60 4.66 -1.19
N LEU A 19 7.26 4.57 -1.26
CA LEU A 19 6.49 5.08 -2.41
C LEU A 19 6.82 6.56 -2.66
N LYS A 20 6.88 7.36 -1.60
CA LYS A 20 7.27 8.78 -1.68
C LYS A 20 8.62 8.97 -2.36
N HIS A 21 9.67 8.29 -1.89
CA HIS A 21 11.01 8.41 -2.47
C HIS A 21 11.09 7.87 -3.90
N LYS A 22 10.30 6.84 -4.24
CA LYS A 22 10.21 6.34 -5.63
C LYS A 22 9.59 7.38 -6.56
N VAL A 23 8.53 8.07 -6.13
CA VAL A 23 7.89 9.15 -6.90
C VAL A 23 8.83 10.35 -7.05
N GLU A 24 9.53 10.74 -5.99
CA GLU A 24 10.55 11.80 -6.06
C GLU A 24 11.69 11.44 -7.02
N LEU A 25 12.15 10.18 -7.00
CA LEU A 25 13.13 9.67 -7.95
C LEU A 25 12.62 9.75 -9.39
N ILE A 26 11.36 9.38 -9.65
CA ILE A 26 10.74 9.47 -10.99
C ILE A 26 10.69 10.92 -11.47
N LYS A 27 10.20 11.84 -10.61
CA LYS A 27 10.16 13.29 -10.93
C LYS A 27 11.55 13.86 -11.20
N ASN A 28 12.55 13.41 -10.48
CA ASN A 28 13.93 13.88 -10.61
C ASN A 28 14.73 13.11 -11.69
N SER A 29 14.09 12.19 -12.42
CA SER A 29 14.77 11.36 -13.43
C SER A 29 15.04 12.09 -14.75
N GLU A 30 14.29 13.15 -15.03
CA GLU A 30 14.46 13.94 -16.25
C GLU A 30 15.85 14.58 -16.28
N GLY A 31 16.67 14.16 -17.24
CA GLY A 31 18.03 14.68 -17.44
C GLY A 31 19.12 14.09 -16.54
N LYS A 32 18.81 13.12 -15.66
CA LYS A 32 19.82 12.47 -14.79
C LYS A 32 20.09 11.03 -15.19
N SER A 33 21.37 10.63 -15.12
CA SER A 33 21.75 9.23 -15.36
C SER A 33 21.34 8.34 -14.19
N HIS A 34 21.11 7.05 -14.46
CA HIS A 34 20.78 6.08 -13.41
C HIS A 34 21.86 5.98 -12.33
N CYS A 35 23.12 6.27 -12.66
CA CYS A 35 24.22 6.26 -11.71
C CYS A 35 24.11 7.42 -10.70
N VAL A 36 23.80 8.62 -11.19
CA VAL A 36 23.61 9.81 -10.34
C VAL A 36 22.40 9.64 -9.43
N LEU A 37 21.30 9.10 -9.97
CA LEU A 37 20.10 8.80 -9.17
C LEU A 37 20.35 7.74 -8.10
N ALA A 38 21.14 6.71 -8.41
CA ALA A 38 21.50 5.67 -7.45
C ALA A 38 22.27 6.23 -6.26
N GLU A 39 23.23 7.12 -6.51
CA GLU A 39 24.02 7.78 -5.47
C GLU A 39 23.17 8.72 -4.62
N LEU A 40 22.34 9.57 -5.26
CA LEU A 40 21.50 10.55 -4.59
C LEU A 40 20.49 9.92 -3.62
N TYR A 41 19.87 8.81 -4.02
CA TYR A 41 18.85 8.11 -3.23
C TYR A 41 19.40 6.90 -2.45
N GLY A 42 20.71 6.67 -2.47
CA GLY A 42 21.36 5.57 -1.76
C GLY A 42 20.81 4.19 -2.15
N CYS A 43 20.56 3.95 -3.44
CA CYS A 43 19.95 2.73 -3.97
C CYS A 43 20.77 2.11 -5.10
N GLY A 44 20.45 0.87 -5.49
CA GLY A 44 21.19 0.20 -6.58
C GLY A 44 20.85 0.74 -7.96
N ARG A 45 21.81 0.81 -8.90
CA ARG A 45 21.55 1.21 -10.30
C ARG A 45 20.42 0.39 -10.96
N THR A 46 20.39 -0.92 -10.70
CA THR A 46 19.33 -1.82 -11.18
C THR A 46 17.97 -1.48 -10.55
N GLN A 47 17.96 -1.04 -9.29
CA GLN A 47 16.76 -0.61 -8.59
C GLN A 47 16.17 0.67 -9.22
N VAL A 48 17.01 1.65 -9.54
CA VAL A 48 16.60 2.86 -10.30
C VAL A 48 15.93 2.45 -11.62
N GLY A 49 16.57 1.59 -12.41
CA GLY A 49 16.01 1.11 -13.67
C GLY A 49 14.67 0.40 -13.51
N ASN A 50 14.53 -0.44 -12.48
CA ASN A 50 13.26 -1.13 -12.19
C ASN A 50 12.17 -0.17 -11.73
N ILE A 51 12.51 0.87 -10.96
CA ILE A 51 11.56 1.90 -10.53
C ILE A 51 11.03 2.67 -11.74
N LEU A 52 11.90 3.06 -12.66
CA LEU A 52 11.52 3.80 -13.86
C LEU A 52 10.67 2.97 -14.83
N LYS A 53 10.90 1.65 -14.93
CA LYS A 53 10.05 0.73 -15.71
C LYS A 53 8.61 0.70 -15.19
N ARG A 54 8.43 0.74 -13.87
CA ARG A 54 7.14 0.67 -13.18
C ARG A 54 6.62 2.05 -12.75
N LYS A 55 7.08 3.13 -13.39
CA LYS A 55 6.79 4.51 -12.96
C LYS A 55 5.30 4.85 -12.96
N ALA A 56 4.53 4.32 -13.91
CA ALA A 56 3.09 4.55 -14.00
C ALA A 56 2.34 3.99 -12.78
N GLU A 57 2.72 2.78 -12.34
CA GLU A 57 2.13 2.14 -11.16
C GLU A 57 2.40 2.97 -9.89
N TYR A 58 3.63 3.48 -9.72
CA TYR A 58 3.98 4.31 -8.56
C TYR A 58 3.32 5.69 -8.57
N LEU A 59 3.09 6.29 -9.74
CA LEU A 59 2.37 7.56 -9.86
C LEU A 59 0.89 7.39 -9.54
N SER A 60 0.22 6.40 -10.15
CA SER A 60 -1.20 6.08 -9.87
C SER A 60 -1.40 5.81 -8.38
N ALA A 61 -0.56 4.94 -7.81
CA ALA A 61 -0.57 4.62 -6.39
C ALA A 61 -0.49 5.86 -5.47
N TYR A 62 0.33 6.84 -5.87
CA TYR A 62 0.53 8.05 -5.09
C TYR A 62 -0.67 9.00 -5.21
N GLU A 63 -1.31 9.06 -6.38
CA GLU A 63 -2.53 9.83 -6.61
C GLU A 63 -3.74 9.20 -5.90
N GLU A 64 -3.82 7.87 -5.84
CA GLU A 64 -4.86 7.10 -5.17
C GLU A 64 -4.78 7.12 -3.63
N ASN A 65 -3.90 7.96 -3.06
CA ASN A 65 -3.65 8.10 -1.63
C ASN A 65 -3.22 6.78 -0.96
N GLU A 66 -2.50 5.92 -1.68
CA GLU A 66 -1.90 4.75 -1.04
C GLU A 66 -0.80 5.16 -0.05
N ASP A 67 -0.56 4.33 0.96
CA ASP A 67 0.42 4.60 2.02
C ASP A 67 1.79 5.04 1.45
N SER A 68 2.18 6.29 1.71
CA SER A 68 3.37 6.92 1.13
C SER A 68 4.67 6.31 1.64
N ASP A 69 4.63 5.73 2.84
CA ASP A 69 5.75 5.16 3.56
C ASP A 69 5.96 3.68 3.25
N ARG A 70 5.03 3.06 2.51
CA ARG A 70 5.16 1.66 2.09
C ARG A 70 6.38 1.49 1.18
N LYS A 71 7.15 0.45 1.46
CA LYS A 71 8.36 0.13 0.70
C LYS A 71 8.10 -0.87 -0.43
N ARG A 72 7.08 -1.72 -0.31
CA ARG A 72 6.71 -2.72 -1.31
C ARG A 72 5.45 -2.31 -2.04
N HIS A 73 5.50 -2.48 -3.37
CA HIS A 73 4.30 -2.41 -4.19
C HIS A 73 3.51 -3.69 -3.98
N CYS A 74 2.33 -3.61 -3.39
CA CYS A 74 1.40 -4.72 -3.42
C CYS A 74 0.82 -4.78 -4.84
N SER A 75 1.31 -5.72 -5.66
CA SER A 75 0.58 -6.08 -6.89
C SER A 75 -0.88 -6.33 -6.51
N GLY A 76 -1.79 -5.73 -7.25
CA GLY A 76 -3.22 -5.69 -6.95
C GLY A 76 -3.79 -7.05 -6.55
N SER A 77 -4.85 -7.02 -5.73
CA SER A 77 -5.64 -8.21 -5.45
C SER A 77 -6.12 -8.80 -6.79
N SER A 78 -6.32 -10.12 -6.90
CA SER A 78 -6.99 -10.69 -8.07
C SER A 78 -8.39 -10.08 -8.32
N TYR A 79 -8.92 -9.37 -7.31
CA TYR A 79 -10.21 -8.72 -7.28
C TYR A 79 -10.07 -7.19 -7.21
N ASN A 80 -9.29 -6.59 -8.11
CA ASN A 80 -9.06 -5.13 -8.10
C ASN A 80 -10.36 -4.34 -8.29
N ASP A 81 -11.29 -4.82 -9.11
CA ASP A 81 -12.58 -4.17 -9.33
C ASP A 81 -13.43 -4.10 -8.04
N VAL A 82 -13.45 -5.18 -7.26
CA VAL A 82 -14.11 -5.20 -5.94
C VAL A 82 -13.44 -4.20 -4.99
N ASP A 83 -12.11 -4.15 -5.00
CA ASP A 83 -11.29 -3.25 -4.17
C ASP A 83 -11.55 -1.76 -4.49
N LEU A 84 -11.62 -1.43 -5.78
CA LEU A 84 -11.93 -0.09 -6.26
C LEU A 84 -13.35 0.35 -5.86
N LEU A 85 -14.35 -0.51 -6.08
CA LEU A 85 -15.74 -0.19 -5.74
C LEU A 85 -15.93 0.03 -4.24
N ILE A 86 -15.29 -0.79 -3.40
CA ILE A 86 -15.36 -0.59 -1.96
C ILE A 86 -14.62 0.67 -1.51
N TRP A 87 -13.51 1.02 -2.16
CA TRP A 87 -12.77 2.24 -1.87
C TRP A 87 -13.59 3.50 -2.22
N GLU A 88 -14.22 3.54 -3.39
CA GLU A 88 -15.12 4.63 -3.78
C GLU A 88 -16.30 4.77 -2.81
N TRP A 89 -16.92 3.65 -2.45
CA TRP A 89 -18.00 3.65 -1.47
C TRP A 89 -17.53 4.17 -0.10
N PHE A 90 -16.36 3.74 0.36
CA PHE A 90 -15.78 4.18 1.62
C PHE A 90 -15.51 5.68 1.62
N GLN A 91 -14.95 6.23 0.54
CA GLN A 91 -14.72 7.66 0.38
C GLN A 91 -16.04 8.44 0.46
N ARG A 92 -17.10 7.97 -0.23
CA ARG A 92 -18.42 8.60 -0.16
C ARG A 92 -18.99 8.55 1.27
N ALA A 93 -18.87 7.41 1.95
CA ALA A 93 -19.33 7.27 3.32
C ALA A 93 -18.58 8.19 4.30
N ARG A 94 -17.26 8.36 4.11
CA ARG A 94 -16.43 9.32 4.86
C ARG A 94 -16.84 10.76 4.60
N SER A 95 -17.11 11.13 3.35
CA SER A 95 -17.60 12.47 2.99
C SER A 95 -18.97 12.79 3.59
N LEU A 96 -19.77 11.77 3.91
CA LEU A 96 -21.05 11.89 4.60
C LEU A 96 -20.92 11.80 6.13
N ASN A 97 -19.70 11.85 6.67
CA ASN A 97 -19.40 11.69 8.10
C ASN A 97 -19.98 10.42 8.74
N MET A 98 -20.22 9.36 7.95
CA MET A 98 -20.72 8.11 8.50
C MET A 98 -19.58 7.31 9.15
N PRO A 99 -19.79 6.78 10.38
CA PRO A 99 -18.84 5.87 10.99
C PRO A 99 -18.90 4.53 10.27
N VAL A 100 -17.91 4.28 9.41
CA VAL A 100 -17.77 2.97 8.75
C VAL A 100 -17.02 2.03 9.67
N SER A 101 -17.55 0.83 9.90
CA SER A 101 -16.89 -0.24 10.65
C SER A 101 -16.18 -1.23 9.73
N GLY A 102 -15.24 -2.01 10.27
CA GLY A 102 -14.56 -3.06 9.50
C GLY A 102 -15.53 -4.09 8.91
N THR A 103 -16.55 -4.49 9.69
CA THR A 103 -17.63 -5.40 9.27
C THR A 103 -18.42 -4.83 8.10
N MET A 104 -18.79 -3.55 8.14
CA MET A 104 -19.50 -2.89 7.04
C MET A 104 -18.70 -2.92 5.73
N ASN A 105 -17.37 -2.76 5.80
CA ASN A 105 -16.53 -2.89 4.61
C ASN A 105 -16.54 -4.32 4.05
N GLN A 106 -16.54 -5.34 4.92
CA GLN A 106 -16.58 -6.74 4.49
C GLN A 106 -17.92 -7.08 3.85
N GLU A 107 -19.04 -6.68 4.46
CA GLU A 107 -20.38 -6.92 3.92
C GLU A 107 -20.56 -6.24 2.56
N LYS A 108 -20.13 -4.98 2.45
CA LYS A 108 -20.24 -4.23 1.20
C LYS A 108 -19.33 -4.78 0.11
N ALA A 109 -18.14 -5.26 0.46
CA ALA A 109 -17.24 -5.91 -0.50
C ALA A 109 -17.82 -7.23 -1.04
N LEU A 110 -18.49 -8.01 -0.19
CA LEU A 110 -19.22 -9.21 -0.63
C LEU A 110 -20.38 -8.87 -1.56
N GLU A 111 -21.07 -7.75 -1.33
CA GLU A 111 -22.12 -7.27 -2.22
C GLU A 111 -21.57 -6.89 -3.59
N PHE A 112 -20.45 -6.15 -3.64
CA PHE A 112 -19.79 -5.79 -4.90
C PHE A 112 -19.23 -7.01 -5.64
N ALA A 113 -18.66 -7.98 -4.92
CA ALA A 113 -18.21 -9.23 -5.52
C ALA A 113 -19.35 -10.01 -6.19
N LYS A 114 -20.54 -10.04 -5.56
CA LYS A 114 -21.74 -10.64 -6.18
C LYS A 114 -22.16 -9.89 -7.45
N GLN A 115 -22.12 -8.56 -7.44
CA GLN A 115 -22.47 -7.73 -8.61
C GLN A 115 -21.49 -7.92 -9.77
N LEU A 116 -20.20 -8.12 -9.47
CA LEU A 116 -19.15 -8.38 -10.45
C LEU A 116 -19.03 -9.86 -10.85
N ASN A 117 -19.88 -10.73 -10.29
CA ASN A 117 -19.86 -12.17 -10.54
C ASN A 117 -18.50 -12.81 -10.19
N GLU A 118 -17.92 -12.40 -9.06
CA GLU A 118 -16.68 -12.91 -8.46
C GLU A 118 -17.00 -13.80 -7.23
N PRO A 119 -17.48 -15.05 -7.43
CA PRO A 119 -17.98 -15.90 -6.35
C PRO A 119 -16.88 -16.39 -5.40
N ASP A 120 -15.62 -16.43 -5.87
CA ASP A 120 -14.47 -16.87 -5.09
C ASP A 120 -13.92 -15.77 -4.16
N PHE A 121 -14.43 -14.54 -4.28
CA PHE A 121 -14.01 -13.45 -3.42
C PHE A 121 -14.47 -13.68 -1.98
N ASN A 122 -13.50 -13.66 -1.07
CA ASN A 122 -13.76 -13.72 0.36
C ASN A 122 -13.25 -12.45 1.06
N ALA A 123 -14.17 -11.70 1.66
CA ALA A 123 -13.88 -10.54 2.50
C ALA A 123 -13.31 -10.96 3.87
N SER A 124 -12.29 -11.82 3.87
CA SER A 124 -11.63 -12.33 5.07
C SER A 124 -10.97 -11.21 5.88
N ASN A 125 -10.66 -11.49 7.15
CA ASN A 125 -9.89 -10.57 8.00
C ASN A 125 -8.52 -10.21 7.37
N GLY A 126 -7.91 -11.15 6.63
CA GLY A 126 -6.66 -10.90 5.91
C GLY A 126 -6.83 -9.95 4.72
N TRP A 127 -7.93 -10.05 3.99
CA TRP A 127 -8.28 -9.08 2.94
C TRP A 127 -8.54 -7.69 3.54
N LEU A 128 -9.36 -7.62 4.59
CA LEU A 128 -9.68 -6.37 5.27
C LEU A 128 -8.43 -5.67 5.84
N GLY A 129 -7.48 -6.43 6.41
CA GLY A 129 -6.20 -5.89 6.88
C GLY A 129 -5.35 -5.29 5.76
N ARG A 130 -5.33 -5.95 4.58
CA ARG A 130 -4.65 -5.41 3.40
C ARG A 130 -5.34 -4.16 2.85
N PHE A 131 -6.67 -4.17 2.75
CA PHE A 131 -7.47 -3.02 2.32
C PHE A 131 -7.19 -1.79 3.21
N LYS A 132 -7.20 -1.97 4.54
CA LYS A 132 -6.82 -0.91 5.49
C LYS A 132 -5.41 -0.38 5.25
N GLY A 133 -4.44 -1.28 5.07
CA GLY A 133 -3.04 -0.91 4.85
C GLY A 133 -2.81 -0.19 3.53
N ARG A 134 -3.55 -0.54 2.47
CA ARG A 134 -3.44 0.15 1.17
C ARG A 134 -3.93 1.59 1.27
N HIS A 135 -5.11 1.81 1.83
CA HIS A 135 -5.77 3.11 1.88
C HIS A 135 -5.52 3.91 3.17
N ASN A 136 -4.54 3.49 3.97
CA ASN A 136 -4.19 4.11 5.25
C ASN A 136 -5.41 4.33 6.19
N ILE A 137 -6.30 3.34 6.27
CA ILE A 137 -7.53 3.42 7.07
C ILE A 137 -7.25 2.97 8.50
N ALA A 138 -7.23 3.92 9.43
CA ALA A 138 -7.30 3.64 10.86
C ALA A 138 -8.77 3.49 11.29
N PHE A 139 -9.16 2.30 11.75
CA PHE A 139 -10.36 2.14 12.58
C PHE A 139 -9.89 2.24 14.02
N SER A 140 -10.28 3.31 14.72
CA SER A 140 -10.15 3.37 16.17
C SER A 140 -11.01 2.25 16.76
N ALA A 141 -10.39 1.36 17.54
CA ALA A 141 -11.14 0.36 18.29
C ALA A 141 -12.05 1.07 19.29
N VAL A 142 -13.36 1.10 19.02
CA VAL A 142 -14.35 1.31 20.07
C VAL A 142 -14.31 0.05 20.93
N SER A 143 -13.64 0.15 22.06
CA SER A 143 -13.48 -0.93 23.03
C SER A 143 -14.71 -0.95 23.94
N GLY A 144 -15.45 -2.06 23.89
CA GLY A 144 -16.09 -2.65 25.07
C GLY A 144 -17.45 -2.13 25.52
N GLU A 145 -18.52 -2.75 25.03
CA GLU A 145 -19.65 -3.11 25.88
C GLU A 145 -19.86 -4.63 25.82
N LYS A 146 -19.26 -5.34 26.79
CA LYS A 146 -19.66 -6.72 27.08
C LYS A 146 -20.96 -6.63 27.87
N GLY A 147 -22.09 -6.88 27.22
CA GLY A 147 -23.36 -7.13 27.90
C GLY A 147 -23.24 -8.38 28.75
N TYR A 148 -23.10 -8.20 30.07
CA TYR A 148 -23.30 -9.26 31.05
C TYR A 148 -24.80 -9.54 31.09
N VAL A 149 -25.22 -10.67 30.54
CA VAL A 149 -26.58 -11.18 30.73
C VAL A 149 -26.59 -11.93 32.06
N ASP A 150 -27.17 -11.29 33.07
CA ASP A 150 -27.48 -11.89 34.36
C ASP A 150 -28.57 -12.96 34.15
N GLY A 151 -28.24 -14.19 34.51
CA GLY A 151 -29.13 -15.33 34.40
C GLY A 151 -29.66 -15.69 35.78
N ASP A 152 -30.84 -15.17 36.13
CA ASP A 152 -31.64 -15.63 37.27
C ASP A 152 -32.99 -16.16 36.76
N VAL A 153 -33.14 -17.49 36.79
CA VAL A 153 -34.42 -18.18 37.03
C VAL A 153 -34.18 -19.51 37.73
#